data_AF-A0A9P8LGT7-F1
#
_entry.id   AF-A0A9P8LGT7-F1
#
_cell.length_a   1.000
_cell.length_b   1.000
_cell.length_c   1.000
_cell.angle_alpha   90.00
_cell.angle_beta   90.00
_cell.angle_gamma   90.00
#
_symmetry.space_group_name_H-M   'P 1'
#
loop_
_entity.id
_entity.type
_entity.pdbx_description
1 polymer ?
#
loop_
_entity_poly.entity_id
_entity_poly.type
_entity_poly.pdbx_seq_one_letter_code
_entity_poly.pdbx_strand_id
1 'polypeptide(L)'
;MNANYRVQEAFERAKREFQGGLKNPSLFAEIQKTTCAEDVYDALERLQEEQGKRGRLRHLRKIDPYLERLRQYSEVINTFVQAKAEILALIWGPIRLLLQITNNLIQSFDAIVKTMANIGDKLPLFGQYAQLFSSSGRISDVLSLFFKDILDFYLTALNFFGAKRK
;
A
#
# COMPACT_ATOMS: atom_id res chain seq x y z
N MET A 1 -19.65 -22.25 7.99
CA MET A 1 -18.88 -20.99 8.03
C MET A 1 -18.83 -20.44 6.60
N ASN A 2 -19.41 -19.26 6.35
CA ASN A 2 -19.52 -18.69 5.00
C ASN A 2 -18.12 -18.31 4.47
N ALA A 3 -17.84 -18.56 3.18
CA ALA A 3 -16.57 -18.20 2.53
C ALA A 3 -16.22 -16.71 2.71
N ASN A 4 -17.22 -15.82 2.65
CA ASN A 4 -17.01 -14.39 2.85
C ASN A 4 -16.47 -14.05 4.25
N TYR A 5 -16.95 -14.76 5.29
CA TYR A 5 -16.49 -14.55 6.66
C TYR A 5 -15.02 -14.96 6.85
N ARG A 6 -14.58 -16.06 6.25
CA ARG A 6 -13.17 -16.51 6.31
C ARG A 6 -12.23 -15.50 5.69
N VAL A 7 -12.64 -14.91 4.57
CA VAL A 7 -11.85 -13.91 3.86
C VAL A 7 -11.74 -12.63 4.68
N GLN A 8 -12.85 -12.12 5.21
CA GLN A 8 -12.83 -10.97 6.12
C GLN A 8 -11.93 -11.23 7.33
N GLU A 9 -11.97 -12.44 7.90
CA GLU A 9 -11.08 -12.84 8.99
C GLU A 9 -9.61 -12.82 8.57
N ALA A 10 -9.27 -13.25 7.35
CA ALA A 10 -7.91 -13.21 6.84
C ALA A 10 -7.37 -11.79 6.70
N PHE A 11 -8.16 -10.85 6.17
CA PHE A 11 -7.78 -9.44 6.08
C PHE A 11 -7.62 -8.79 7.46
N GLU A 12 -8.54 -9.06 8.39
CA GLU A 12 -8.45 -8.54 9.77
C GLU A 12 -7.28 -9.17 10.55
N ARG A 13 -6.93 -10.44 10.26
CA ARG A 13 -5.72 -11.08 10.79
C ARG A 13 -4.46 -10.39 10.26
N ALA A 14 -4.36 -10.19 8.95
CA ALA A 14 -3.22 -9.50 8.34
C ALA A 14 -3.07 -8.07 8.89
N LYS A 15 -4.17 -7.34 9.07
CA LYS A 15 -4.18 -6.03 9.74
C LYS A 15 -3.62 -6.09 11.16
N ARG A 16 -4.05 -7.06 11.99
CA ARG A 16 -3.55 -7.23 13.36
C ARG A 16 -2.06 -7.58 13.39
N GLU A 17 -1.62 -8.48 12.51
CA GLU A 17 -0.21 -8.83 12.36
C GLU A 17 0.63 -7.60 11.98
N PHE A 18 0.18 -6.84 10.98
CA PHE A 18 0.83 -5.59 10.57
C PHE A 18 0.90 -4.57 11.70
N GLN A 19 -0.23 -4.30 12.37
CA GLN A 19 -0.29 -3.34 13.47
C GLN A 19 0.61 -3.76 14.64
N GLY A 20 0.62 -5.04 15.00
CA GLY A 20 1.46 -5.58 16.07
C GLY A 20 2.96 -5.60 15.71
N GLY A 21 3.30 -5.63 14.42
CA GLY A 21 4.69 -5.61 13.97
C GLY A 21 5.33 -4.21 13.90
N LEU A 22 4.54 -3.13 13.93
CA LEU A 22 5.06 -1.78 13.79
C LEU A 22 5.94 -1.41 15.00
N LYS A 23 7.22 -1.10 14.77
CA LYS A 23 8.15 -0.64 15.82
C LYS A 23 7.73 0.70 16.42
N ASN A 24 7.06 1.53 15.63
CA ASN A 24 6.42 2.75 16.11
C ASN A 24 4.89 2.63 15.97
N PRO A 25 4.17 2.31 17.06
CA PRO A 25 2.72 2.15 17.02
C PRO A 25 1.96 3.42 16.59
N SER A 26 2.55 4.62 16.76
CA SER A 26 1.89 5.87 16.37
C SER A 26 1.68 5.98 14.86
N LEU A 27 2.49 5.27 14.05
CA LEU A 27 2.35 5.26 12.60
C LEU A 27 1.01 4.69 12.15
N PHE A 28 0.41 3.78 12.93
CA PHE A 28 -0.88 3.19 12.56
C PHE A 28 -1.98 4.25 12.46
N ALA A 29 -2.03 5.21 13.40
CA ALA A 29 -3.00 6.30 13.36
C ALA A 29 -2.80 7.22 12.14
N GLU A 30 -1.55 7.41 11.69
CA GLU A 30 -1.26 8.18 10.49
C GLU A 30 -1.63 7.42 9.20
N ILE A 31 -1.39 6.10 9.17
CA ILE A 31 -1.79 5.22 8.05
C ILE A 31 -3.30 5.31 7.82
N GLN A 32 -4.08 5.28 8.90
CA GLN A 32 -5.54 5.31 8.84
C GLN A 32 -6.14 6.60 8.26
N LYS A 33 -5.34 7.65 8.03
CA LYS A 33 -5.79 8.93 7.44
C LYS A 33 -5.85 8.95 5.92
N THR A 34 -5.45 7.88 5.24
CA THR A 34 -5.31 7.84 3.78
C THR A 34 -5.94 6.57 3.29
N THR A 35 -7.07 6.68 2.60
CA THR A 35 -7.96 5.54 2.29
C THR A 35 -8.17 5.31 0.80
N CYS A 36 -7.70 6.21 -0.06
CA CYS A 36 -7.77 6.07 -1.51
C CYS A 36 -6.48 6.51 -2.20
N ALA A 37 -6.41 6.26 -3.51
CA ALA A 37 -5.28 6.61 -4.34
C ALA A 37 -5.10 8.14 -4.43
N GLU A 38 -6.20 8.88 -4.47
CA GLU A 38 -6.24 10.33 -4.60
C GLU A 38 -5.50 10.99 -3.44
N ASP A 39 -5.69 10.51 -2.20
CA ASP A 39 -4.95 10.99 -1.02
C ASP A 39 -3.42 10.86 -1.21
N VAL A 40 -2.96 9.83 -1.93
CA VAL A 40 -1.55 9.59 -2.23
C VAL A 40 -1.07 10.52 -3.35
N TYR A 41 -1.86 10.72 -4.40
CA TYR A 41 -1.55 11.65 -5.48
C TYR A 41 -1.44 13.10 -4.96
N ASP A 42 -2.37 13.54 -4.11
CA ASP A 42 -2.32 14.83 -3.45
C ASP A 42 -1.05 15.00 -2.62
N ALA A 43 -0.63 13.94 -1.90
CA ALA A 43 0.61 13.95 -1.15
C ALA A 43 1.84 14.04 -2.07
N LEU A 44 1.83 13.33 -3.21
CA LEU A 44 2.90 13.38 -4.20
C LEU A 44 3.03 14.78 -4.83
N GLU A 45 1.92 15.43 -5.15
CA GLU A 45 1.91 16.79 -5.70
C GLU A 45 2.53 17.79 -4.72
N ARG A 46 2.10 17.75 -3.45
CA ARG A 46 2.71 18.58 -2.38
C ARG A 46 4.20 18.32 -2.22
N LEU A 47 4.61 17.04 -2.25
CA LEU A 47 6.03 16.68 -2.21
C LEU A 47 6.79 17.23 -3.43
N GLN A 48 6.20 17.22 -4.62
CA GLN A 48 6.82 17.76 -5.82
C GLN A 48 7.04 19.27 -5.73
N GLU A 49 6.06 20.01 -5.23
CA GLU A 49 6.16 21.45 -5.00
C GLU A 49 7.25 21.79 -3.99
N GLU A 50 7.32 21.08 -2.87
CA GLU A 50 8.34 21.25 -1.84
C GLU A 50 9.75 20.97 -2.38
N GLN A 51 9.91 19.90 -3.16
CA GLN A 51 11.19 19.55 -3.79
C GLN A 51 11.58 20.57 -4.86
N GLY A 52 10.62 21.11 -5.61
CA GLY A 52 10.82 22.18 -6.59
C GLY A 52 11.38 23.45 -5.95
N LYS A 53 10.79 23.88 -4.83
CA LYS A 53 11.28 25.02 -4.03
C LYS A 53 12.72 24.82 -3.50
N ARG A 54 13.16 23.56 -3.35
CA ARG A 54 14.49 23.17 -2.85
C ARG A 54 15.50 22.83 -3.97
N GLY A 55 15.11 22.96 -5.25
CA GLY A 55 15.97 22.61 -6.38
C GLY A 55 16.27 21.11 -6.52
N ARG A 56 15.40 20.24 -5.97
CA ARG A 56 15.59 18.78 -5.92
C ARG A 56 14.46 18.04 -6.65
N LEU A 57 14.05 18.53 -7.81
CA LEU A 57 12.96 17.91 -8.60
C LEU A 57 13.25 16.42 -8.84
N ARG A 58 12.25 15.59 -8.53
CA ARG A 58 12.29 14.15 -8.71
C ARG A 58 11.21 13.72 -9.68
N HIS A 59 11.45 12.58 -10.35
CA HIS A 59 10.46 12.00 -11.24
C HIS A 59 9.47 11.15 -10.43
N LEU A 60 8.59 11.82 -9.68
CA LEU A 60 7.66 11.19 -8.74
C LEU A 60 6.68 10.22 -9.41
N ARG A 61 6.33 10.48 -10.67
CA ARG A 61 5.49 9.61 -11.52
C ARG A 61 6.04 8.20 -11.74
N LYS A 62 7.30 7.92 -11.36
CA LYS A 62 7.83 6.55 -11.39
C LYS A 62 7.05 5.57 -10.51
N ILE A 63 6.29 6.05 -9.52
CA ILE A 63 5.46 5.19 -8.67
C ILE A 63 4.12 4.80 -9.32
N ASP A 64 3.70 5.47 -10.39
CA ASP A 64 2.39 5.28 -11.02
C ASP A 64 2.06 3.82 -11.36
N PRO A 65 3.01 2.99 -11.88
CA PRO A 65 2.74 1.57 -12.12
C PRO A 65 2.29 0.82 -10.86
N TYR A 66 2.79 1.20 -9.69
CA TYR A 66 2.39 0.60 -8.42
C TYR A 66 1.00 1.09 -7.99
N LEU A 67 0.76 2.41 -8.05
CA LEU A 67 -0.51 3.00 -7.63
C LEU A 67 -1.67 2.50 -8.48
N GLU A 68 -1.48 2.36 -9.80
CA GLU A 68 -2.52 1.87 -10.69
C GLU A 68 -2.87 0.40 -10.43
N ARG A 69 -1.87 -0.43 -10.13
CA ARG A 69 -2.10 -1.83 -9.75
C ARG A 69 -2.85 -1.95 -8.44
N LEU A 70 -2.51 -1.13 -7.46
CA LEU A 70 -3.20 -1.09 -6.18
C LEU A 70 -4.60 -0.49 -6.29
N ARG A 71 -4.86 0.39 -7.27
CA ARG A 71 -6.19 0.90 -7.56
C ARG A 71 -7.10 -0.24 -8.03
N GLN A 72 -6.67 -0.99 -9.05
CA GLN A 72 -7.39 -2.18 -9.52
C GLN A 72 -7.58 -3.20 -8.39
N TYR A 73 -6.55 -3.42 -7.59
CA TYR A 73 -6.63 -4.31 -6.43
C TYR A 73 -7.70 -3.85 -5.42
N SER A 74 -7.73 -2.56 -5.09
CA SER A 74 -8.69 -1.97 -4.15
C SER A 74 -10.14 -2.10 -4.62
N GLU A 75 -10.40 -1.96 -5.91
CA GLU A 75 -11.72 -2.14 -6.52
C GLU A 75 -12.19 -3.59 -6.44
N VAL A 76 -11.28 -4.53 -6.71
CA VAL A 76 -11.56 -5.96 -6.62
C VAL A 76 -11.86 -6.36 -5.18
N ILE A 77 -11.05 -5.97 -4.19
CA ILE A 77 -11.36 -6.30 -2.80
C ILE A 77 -12.64 -5.62 -2.29
N ASN A 78 -12.98 -4.41 -2.77
CA ASN A 78 -14.25 -3.77 -2.43
C ASN A 78 -15.45 -4.59 -2.92
N THR A 79 -15.33 -5.19 -4.10
CA THR A 79 -16.38 -6.03 -4.70
C THR A 79 -16.51 -7.39 -4.00
N PHE A 80 -15.38 -8.09 -3.79
CA PHE A 80 -15.40 -9.49 -3.32
C PHE A 80 -15.33 -9.65 -1.80
N VAL A 81 -14.75 -8.67 -1.09
CA VAL A 81 -14.49 -8.74 0.36
C VAL A 81 -15.34 -7.73 1.14
N GLN A 82 -15.90 -6.72 0.45
CA GLN A 82 -16.57 -5.58 1.08
C GLN A 82 -15.63 -4.90 2.09
N ALA A 83 -14.44 -4.53 1.61
CA ALA A 83 -13.38 -4.00 2.44
C ALA A 83 -13.84 -2.73 3.19
N LYS A 84 -13.54 -2.68 4.50
CA LYS A 84 -13.77 -1.49 5.32
C LYS A 84 -12.72 -0.44 5.00
N ALA A 85 -13.02 0.83 5.31
CA ALA A 85 -12.09 1.94 5.18
C ALA A 85 -10.72 1.66 5.84
N GLU A 86 -10.71 0.98 6.98
CA GLU A 86 -9.47 0.62 7.68
C GLU A 86 -8.58 -0.36 6.92
N ILE A 87 -9.17 -1.24 6.11
CA ILE A 87 -8.44 -2.18 5.24
C ILE A 87 -7.90 -1.44 4.02
N LEU A 88 -8.71 -0.56 3.41
CA LEU A 88 -8.26 0.30 2.32
C LEU A 88 -7.11 1.19 2.76
N ALA A 89 -7.15 1.70 4.00
CA ALA A 89 -6.10 2.53 4.52
C ALA A 89 -4.73 1.84 4.58
N LEU A 90 -4.72 0.52 4.80
CA LEU A 90 -3.50 -0.28 4.82
C LEU A 90 -2.87 -0.45 3.43
N ILE A 91 -3.62 -0.19 2.35
CA ILE A 91 -3.08 -0.16 0.99
C ILE A 91 -2.36 1.17 0.74
N TRP A 92 -2.99 2.28 1.11
CA TRP A 92 -2.59 3.63 0.67
C TRP A 92 -1.74 4.39 1.70
N GLY A 93 -2.10 4.32 2.97
CA GLY A 93 -1.42 5.05 4.05
C GLY A 93 0.08 4.75 4.18
N PRO A 94 0.54 3.48 4.09
CA PRO A 94 1.97 3.18 4.14
C PRO A 94 2.76 3.80 3.00
N ILE A 95 2.18 3.90 1.80
CA ILE A 95 2.83 4.52 0.64
C ILE A 95 3.10 6.00 0.93
N ARG A 96 2.05 6.73 1.34
CA ARG A 96 2.15 8.14 1.70
C ARG A 96 3.20 8.37 2.78
N LEU A 97 3.20 7.56 3.84
CA LEU A 97 4.18 7.68 4.93
C LEU A 97 5.61 7.40 4.46
N LEU A 98 5.83 6.34 3.67
CA LEU A 98 7.15 6.01 3.17
C LEU A 98 7.72 7.12 2.30
N LEU A 99 6.90 7.73 1.45
CA LEU A 99 7.30 8.88 0.64
C LEU A 99 7.66 10.09 1.51
N GLN A 100 6.87 10.38 2.55
CA GLN A 100 7.14 11.48 3.48
C GLN A 100 8.42 11.26 4.29
N ILE A 101 8.61 10.08 4.88
CA ILE A 101 9.76 9.74 5.71
C ILE A 101 11.06 9.80 4.91
N THR A 102 11.03 9.35 3.65
CA THR A 102 12.23 9.28 2.80
C THR A 102 12.53 10.60 2.07
N ASN A 103 11.60 11.56 2.04
CA ASN A 103 11.66 12.79 1.24
C ASN A 103 12.98 13.59 1.38
N ASN A 104 13.56 13.61 2.58
CA ASN A 104 14.76 14.39 2.90
C ASN A 104 16.08 13.74 2.42
N LEU A 105 16.07 12.45 2.06
CA LEU A 105 17.25 11.70 1.62
C LEU A 105 17.07 11.25 0.16
N ILE A 106 17.95 11.69 -0.73
CA ILE A 106 17.81 11.42 -2.16
C ILE A 106 17.80 9.92 -2.46
N GLN A 107 18.81 9.23 -1.99
CA GLN A 107 18.99 7.80 -2.23
C GLN A 107 17.84 6.95 -1.64
N SER A 108 17.40 7.24 -0.41
CA SER A 108 16.32 6.49 0.24
C SER A 108 15.00 6.61 -0.51
N PHE A 109 14.67 7.83 -0.95
CA PHE A 109 13.43 8.09 -1.66
C PHE A 109 13.43 7.46 -3.05
N ASP A 110 14.53 7.57 -3.79
CA ASP A 110 14.63 6.94 -5.12
C ASP A 110 14.60 5.40 -5.00
N ALA A 111 15.21 4.84 -3.96
CA ALA A 111 15.18 3.41 -3.70
C ALA A 111 13.77 2.91 -3.39
N ILE A 112 13.00 3.60 -2.54
CA ILE A 112 11.64 3.15 -2.19
C ILE A 112 10.67 3.29 -3.38
N VAL A 113 10.75 4.39 -4.15
CA VAL A 113 9.94 4.58 -5.35
C VAL A 113 10.25 3.50 -6.39
N LYS A 114 11.55 3.23 -6.65
CA LYS A 114 11.95 2.17 -7.58
C LYS A 114 11.48 0.79 -7.11
N THR A 115 11.55 0.51 -5.81
CA THR A 115 11.11 -0.76 -5.24
C THR A 115 9.60 -0.95 -5.42
N MET A 116 8.81 0.07 -5.11
CA MET A 116 7.36 0.06 -5.32
C MET A 116 7.01 -0.13 -6.80
N ALA A 117 7.66 0.61 -7.71
CA ALA A 117 7.48 0.43 -9.15
C ALA A 117 7.75 -1.01 -9.60
N ASN A 118 8.88 -1.59 -9.19
CA ASN A 118 9.23 -2.98 -9.49
C ASN A 118 8.24 -4.00 -8.92
N ILE A 119 7.61 -3.71 -7.77
CA ILE A 119 6.53 -4.55 -7.24
C ILE A 119 5.29 -4.39 -8.13
N GLY A 120 4.92 -3.16 -8.50
CA GLY A 120 3.81 -2.86 -9.41
C GLY A 120 3.92 -3.65 -10.72
N ASP A 121 5.10 -3.69 -11.33
CA ASP A 121 5.35 -4.43 -12.57
C ASP A 121 5.15 -5.95 -12.44
N LYS A 122 5.28 -6.49 -11.23
CA LYS A 122 5.12 -7.93 -10.93
C LYS A 122 3.72 -8.28 -10.43
N LEU A 123 2.94 -7.30 -9.99
CA LEU A 123 1.57 -7.53 -9.54
C LEU A 123 0.69 -7.92 -10.74
N PRO A 124 -0.28 -8.84 -10.53
CA PRO A 124 -1.19 -9.25 -11.60
C PRO A 124 -2.07 -8.07 -12.06
N LEU A 125 -2.67 -8.22 -13.23
CA LEU A 125 -3.77 -7.34 -13.67
C LEU A 125 -5.02 -7.78 -12.90
N PHE A 126 -5.25 -7.19 -11.72
CA PHE A 126 -6.28 -7.67 -10.79
C PHE A 126 -7.68 -7.68 -11.40
N GLY A 127 -8.02 -6.74 -12.28
CA GLY A 127 -9.31 -6.75 -13.00
C GLY A 127 -9.50 -8.00 -13.87
N GLN A 128 -8.48 -8.38 -14.65
CA GLN A 128 -8.53 -9.60 -15.48
C GLN A 128 -8.49 -10.86 -14.61
N TYR A 129 -7.67 -10.84 -13.56
CA TYR A 129 -7.56 -11.94 -12.62
C TYR A 129 -8.90 -12.21 -11.91
N ALA A 130 -9.59 -11.17 -11.46
CA ALA A 130 -10.90 -11.29 -10.82
C ALA A 130 -11.96 -11.90 -11.76
N GLN A 131 -11.97 -11.50 -13.04
CA GLN A 131 -12.88 -12.07 -14.04
C GLN A 131 -12.67 -13.59 -14.20
N LEU A 132 -11.40 -14.02 -14.33
CA LEU A 132 -11.03 -15.42 -14.51
C LEU A 132 -11.45 -16.32 -13.34
N PHE A 133 -11.37 -15.83 -12.11
CA PHE A 133 -11.62 -16.63 -10.91
C PHE A 133 -13.00 -16.42 -10.28
N SER A 134 -13.84 -15.56 -10.86
CA SER A 134 -15.18 -15.19 -10.38
C SER A 134 -16.06 -16.41 -10.04
N SER A 135 -15.99 -17.48 -10.84
CA SER A 135 -16.81 -18.69 -10.66
C SER A 135 -16.25 -19.70 -9.65
N SER A 136 -15.00 -19.53 -9.21
CA SER A 136 -14.26 -20.58 -8.47
C SER A 136 -14.22 -20.41 -6.96
N GLY A 137 -14.68 -19.26 -6.43
CA GLY A 137 -14.61 -18.90 -5.00
C GLY A 137 -13.20 -18.70 -4.44
N ARG A 138 -12.14 -19.05 -5.18
CA ARG A 138 -10.73 -19.00 -4.77
C ARG A 138 -10.09 -17.62 -4.89
N ILE A 139 -10.74 -16.70 -5.61
CA ILE A 139 -10.24 -15.33 -5.80
C ILE A 139 -9.95 -14.66 -4.46
N SER A 140 -10.83 -14.81 -3.49
CA SER A 140 -10.71 -14.13 -2.20
C SER A 140 -9.53 -14.63 -1.35
N ASP A 141 -9.21 -15.93 -1.42
CA ASP A 141 -8.02 -16.48 -0.77
C ASP A 141 -6.75 -15.87 -1.39
N VAL A 142 -6.71 -15.80 -2.72
CA VAL A 142 -5.58 -15.18 -3.43
C VAL A 142 -5.43 -13.70 -3.11
N LEU A 143 -6.54 -12.94 -3.06
CA LEU A 143 -6.52 -11.54 -2.64
C LEU A 143 -5.94 -11.41 -1.22
N SER A 144 -6.35 -12.28 -0.29
CA SER A 144 -5.82 -12.23 1.08
C SER A 144 -4.30 -12.49 1.15
N LEU A 145 -3.76 -13.34 0.28
CA LEU A 145 -2.31 -13.59 0.17
C LEU A 145 -1.57 -12.35 -0.36
N PHE A 146 -2.07 -11.73 -1.44
CA PHE A 146 -1.48 -10.49 -1.96
C PHE A 146 -1.54 -9.36 -0.93
N PHE A 147 -2.66 -9.24 -0.20
CA PHE A 147 -2.78 -8.26 0.87
C PHE A 147 -1.67 -8.44 1.90
N LYS A 148 -1.47 -9.68 2.38
CA LYS A 148 -0.44 -10.00 3.35
C LYS A 148 0.96 -9.67 2.82
N ASP A 149 1.30 -10.09 1.60
CA ASP A 149 2.61 -9.83 1.00
C ASP A 149 2.90 -8.32 0.88
N ILE A 150 1.89 -7.52 0.52
CA ILE A 150 1.98 -6.06 0.47
C ILE A 150 2.23 -5.49 1.88
N LEU A 151 1.51 -5.97 2.89
CA LEU A 151 1.70 -5.51 4.28
C LEU A 151 3.05 -5.91 4.84
N ASP A 152 3.57 -7.09 4.51
CA ASP A 152 4.90 -7.55 4.95
C ASP A 152 6.01 -6.67 4.36
N PHE A 153 5.87 -6.28 3.09
CA PHE A 153 6.74 -5.28 2.46
C PHE A 153 6.66 -3.92 3.19
N TYR A 154 5.46 -3.39 3.39
CA TYR A 154 5.26 -2.11 4.08
C TYR A 154 5.82 -2.12 5.50
N LEU A 155 5.58 -3.21 6.24
CA LEU A 155 6.04 -3.37 7.60
C LEU A 155 7.57 -3.32 7.65
N THR A 156 8.23 -4.05 6.75
CA THR A 156 9.68 -4.06 6.62
C THR A 156 10.22 -2.66 6.31
N ALA A 157 9.63 -1.98 5.31
CA ALA A 157 10.07 -0.65 4.90
C ALA A 157 9.85 0.40 5.99
N LEU A 158 8.67 0.44 6.63
CA LEU A 158 8.34 1.39 7.69
C LEU A 158 9.23 1.18 8.93
N ASN A 159 9.50 -0.07 9.30
CA ASN A 159 10.39 -0.38 10.42
C ASN A 159 11.86 -0.07 10.11
N PHE A 160 12.27 -0.12 8.84
CA PHE A 160 13.61 0.24 8.40
C PHE A 160 13.80 1.75 8.36
N PHE A 161 12.91 2.49 7.69
CA PHE A 161 13.04 3.94 7.54
C PHE A 161 12.56 4.74 8.75
N GLY A 162 11.61 4.21 9.53
CA GLY A 162 11.08 4.85 10.73
C GLY A 162 11.96 4.64 11.97
N ALA A 163 12.96 3.76 11.92
CA ALA A 163 13.95 3.66 12.98
C ALA A 163 14.78 4.96 13.01
N LYS A 164 14.73 5.69 14.12
CA LYS A 164 15.65 6.81 14.36
C LYS A 164 17.07 6.28 14.17
N ARG A 165 17.82 6.84 13.22
CA ARG A 165 19.27 6.68 13.18
C ARG A 165 19.80 7.22 14.52
N LYS A 166 20.41 6.34 15.32
CA LYS A 166 21.26 6.75 16.44
C LYS A 166 22.47 7.51 15.88
#